data_AF-K4KDV8-F1
#
_entry.id   AF-K4KDV8-F1
#
_cell.length_a   1.000
_cell.length_b   1.000
_cell.length_c   1.000
_cell.angle_alpha   90.00
_cell.angle_beta   90.00
_cell.angle_gamma   90.00
#
_symmetry.space_group_name_H-M   'P 1'
#
loop_
_entity.id
_entity.type
_entity.pdbx_description
1 polymer ?
#
loop_
_entity_poly.entity_id
_entity_poly.type
_entity_poly.pdbx_seq_one_letter_code
_entity_poly.pdbx_strand_id
1 'polypeptide(L)'
;GPGCPVCVLPIGRIDLAIKLALERGVMLCTYGDTMRVPASDGSSLIKAKARGADIRMVYSASDALKLAEQHPDREVVFFAIGFETTPP
;
A
#
# COMPACT_ATOMS: atom_id res chain seq x y z
N GLY A 1 0.19 13.08 -21.28
CA GLY A 1 -0.23 11.79 -20.71
C GLY A 1 -0.76 11.98 -19.30
N PRO A 2 -1.32 10.96 -18.65
CA PRO A 2 -1.75 11.05 -17.25
C PRO A 2 -0.51 11.21 -16.35
N GLY A 3 -0.23 12.44 -15.92
CA GLY A 3 0.99 12.78 -15.15
C GLY A 3 0.95 12.40 -13.66
N CYS A 4 -0.04 11.62 -13.22
CA CYS A 4 -0.27 11.27 -11.83
C CYS A 4 -0.54 9.76 -11.71
N PRO A 5 0.41 8.95 -11.20
CA PRO A 5 0.27 7.49 -11.16
C PRO A 5 -0.87 7.04 -10.23
N VAL A 6 -1.09 7.80 -9.15
CA VAL A 6 -2.19 7.59 -8.19
C VAL A 6 -3.55 7.76 -8.86
N CYS A 7 -3.68 8.77 -9.72
CA CYS A 7 -4.93 9.16 -10.36
C CYS A 7 -5.40 8.12 -11.39
N VAL A 8 -4.51 7.25 -11.85
CA VAL A 8 -4.81 6.17 -12.80
C VAL A 8 -4.68 4.78 -12.17
N LEU A 9 -4.54 4.70 -10.85
CA LEU A 9 -4.42 3.43 -10.15
C LEU A 9 -5.75 2.66 -10.24
N PRO A 10 -5.77 1.42 -10.78
CA PRO A 10 -7.00 0.65 -10.86
C PRO A 10 -7.53 0.30 -9.47
N ILE A 11 -8.83 0.52 -9.26
CA ILE A 11 -9.55 0.23 -8.00
C ILE A 11 -9.24 -1.18 -7.50
N GLY A 12 -9.27 -2.19 -8.39
CA GLY A 12 -9.02 -3.58 -8.03
C GLY A 12 -7.62 -3.85 -7.45
N ARG A 13 -6.61 -3.01 -7.73
CA ARG A 13 -5.30 -3.13 -7.07
C ARG A 13 -5.34 -2.68 -5.62
N ILE A 14 -6.12 -1.65 -5.31
CA ILE A 14 -6.31 -1.18 -3.94
C ILE A 14 -7.14 -2.20 -3.16
N ASP A 15 -8.17 -2.78 -3.78
CA ASP A 15 -8.96 -3.86 -3.17
C ASP A 15 -8.07 -5.06 -2.80
N LEU A 16 -7.16 -5.47 -3.69
CA LEU A 16 -6.22 -6.53 -3.40
C LEU A 16 -5.29 -6.19 -2.24
N ALA A 17 -4.76 -4.96 -2.21
CA ALA A 17 -3.90 -4.49 -1.12
C ALA A 17 -4.65 -4.47 0.23
N ILE A 18 -5.90 -4.00 0.25
CA ILE A 18 -6.77 -4.03 1.42
C ILE A 18 -7.01 -5.47 1.89
N LYS A 19 -7.29 -6.37 0.95
CA LYS A 19 -7.51 -7.79 1.23
C LYS A 19 -6.28 -8.45 1.84
N LEU A 20 -5.10 -8.20 1.27
CA LEU A 20 -3.83 -8.69 1.83
C LEU A 20 -3.64 -8.21 3.27
N ALA A 21 -3.82 -6.92 3.53
CA ALA A 21 -3.59 -6.34 4.86
C ALA A 21 -4.59 -6.85 5.92
N LEU A 22 -5.86 -7.05 5.55
CA LEU A 22 -6.90 -7.50 6.48
C LEU A 22 -6.96 -9.02 6.66
N GLU A 23 -6.81 -9.80 5.58
CA GLU A 23 -7.04 -11.25 5.62
C GLU A 23 -5.75 -12.05 5.82
N ARG A 24 -4.62 -11.57 5.28
CA ARG A 24 -3.32 -12.24 5.46
C ARG A 24 -2.54 -11.68 6.64
N GLY A 25 -2.94 -10.53 7.19
CA GLY A 25 -2.28 -9.92 8.35
C GLY A 25 -0.84 -9.48 8.07
N VAL A 26 -0.53 -9.17 6.80
CA VAL A 26 0.79 -8.66 6.40
C VAL A 26 0.97 -7.22 6.86
N MET A 27 2.22 -6.80 7.03
CA MET A 27 2.56 -5.38 7.17
C MET A 27 2.61 -4.75 5.77
N LEU A 28 1.53 -4.08 5.38
CA LEU A 28 1.43 -3.45 4.07
C LEU A 28 2.06 -2.06 4.12
N CYS A 29 3.16 -1.87 3.38
CA CYS A 29 3.83 -0.58 3.22
C CYS A 29 3.38 0.09 1.92
N THR A 30 3.12 1.40 1.95
CA THR A 30 2.71 2.16 0.75
C THR A 30 3.07 3.64 0.86
N TYR A 31 3.04 4.37 -0.25
CA TYR A 31 3.20 5.82 -0.24
C TYR A 31 1.97 6.56 0.32
N GLY A 32 2.16 7.75 0.88
CA GLY A 32 1.09 8.50 1.56
C GLY A 32 -0.06 8.93 0.66
N ASP A 33 0.22 9.20 -0.60
CA ASP A 33 -0.78 9.57 -1.62
C ASP A 33 -1.79 8.44 -1.91
N THR A 34 -1.36 7.17 -1.83
CA THR A 34 -2.23 6.01 -2.00
C THR A 34 -3.26 5.82 -0.89
N MET A 35 -3.00 6.37 0.31
CA MET A 35 -3.77 6.06 1.52
C MET A 35 -5.27 6.41 1.40
N ARG A 36 -5.57 7.44 0.60
CA ARG A 36 -6.93 7.98 0.43
C ARG A 36 -7.57 7.62 -0.89
N VAL A 37 -6.88 6.86 -1.76
CA VAL A 37 -7.44 6.50 -3.06
C VAL A 37 -8.67 5.62 -2.84
N PRO A 38 -9.81 5.96 -3.48
CA PRO A 38 -11.03 5.17 -3.36
C PRO A 38 -10.83 3.75 -3.85
N ALA A 39 -11.35 2.79 -3.08
CA ALA A 39 -11.47 1.39 -3.43
C ALA A 39 -12.95 1.01 -3.59
N SER A 40 -13.24 -0.28 -3.79
CA SER A 40 -14.63 -0.76 -3.86
C SER A 40 -15.40 -0.46 -2.57
N ASP A 41 -16.72 -0.33 -2.69
CA ASP A 41 -17.65 -0.09 -1.57
C ASP A 41 -17.32 1.15 -0.72
N GLY A 42 -16.69 2.15 -1.34
CA GLY A 42 -16.23 3.36 -0.65
C GLY A 42 -15.09 3.10 0.32
N SER A 43 -14.40 1.97 0.23
CA SER A 43 -13.24 1.65 1.06
C SER A 43 -11.99 2.43 0.63
N SER A 44 -10.91 2.30 1.40
CA SER A 44 -9.58 2.85 1.12
C SER A 44 -8.56 2.25 2.10
N LEU A 45 -7.26 2.42 1.84
CA LEU A 45 -6.21 1.93 2.75
C LEU A 45 -6.31 2.60 4.13
N ILE A 46 -6.68 3.88 4.22
CA ILE A 46 -6.91 4.53 5.51
C ILE A 46 -8.10 3.93 6.28
N LYS A 47 -9.17 3.54 5.58
CA LYS A 47 -10.31 2.84 6.20
C LYS A 47 -9.95 1.43 6.63
N ALA A 48 -9.17 0.70 5.84
CA ALA A 48 -8.65 -0.62 6.21
C ALA A 48 -7.73 -0.54 7.44
N LYS A 49 -6.87 0.48 7.52
CA LYS A 49 -6.03 0.75 8.71
C LYS A 49 -6.88 1.00 9.95
N ALA A 50 -7.95 1.80 9.83
CA ALA A 50 -8.90 2.04 10.92
C ALA A 50 -9.65 0.77 11.38
N ARG A 51 -9.75 -0.24 10.51
CA ARG A 51 -10.32 -1.56 10.81
C ARG A 51 -9.30 -2.54 11.41
N GLY A 52 -8.06 -2.10 11.66
CA GLY A 52 -7.02 -2.91 12.32
C GLY A 52 -5.98 -3.52 11.39
N ALA A 53 -6.00 -3.22 10.09
CA ALA A 53 -4.92 -3.65 9.19
C ALA A 53 -3.60 -2.93 9.54
N ASP A 54 -2.48 -3.66 9.56
CA ASP A 54 -1.14 -3.06 9.72
C ASP A 54 -0.68 -2.43 8.40
N ILE A 55 -1.08 -1.18 8.20
CA ILE A 55 -0.72 -0.39 7.00
C ILE A 55 0.21 0.74 7.40
N ARG A 56 1.41 0.75 6.83
CA ARG A 56 2.46 1.74 7.12
C ARG A 56 2.72 2.63 5.91
N MET A 57 2.72 3.93 6.17
CA MET A 57 3.12 4.89 5.16
C MET A 57 4.65 4.96 5.14
N VAL A 58 5.24 4.87 3.95
CA VAL A 58 6.68 4.97 3.72
C VAL A 58 6.99 6.04 2.69
N TYR A 59 8.22 6.54 2.68
CA TYR A 59 8.69 7.53 1.70
C TYR A 59 9.47 6.88 0.55
N SER A 60 9.91 5.64 0.72
CA SER A 60 10.67 4.89 -0.27
C SER A 60 10.49 3.37 -0.10
N ALA A 61 10.79 2.60 -1.15
CA ALA A 61 10.87 1.14 -1.07
C ALA A 61 11.91 0.68 -0.02
N SER A 62 13.01 1.43 0.13
CA SER A 62 14.06 1.15 1.11
C SER A 62 13.56 1.22 2.56
N ASP A 63 12.52 2.02 2.84
CA ASP A 63 11.92 2.05 4.19
C ASP A 63 11.11 0.78 4.47
N ALA A 64 10.46 0.21 3.45
CA ALA A 64 9.79 -1.09 3.57
C ALA A 64 10.80 -2.23 3.80
N LEU A 65 11.96 -2.17 3.13
CA LEU A 65 13.05 -3.12 3.38
C LEU A 65 13.55 -3.06 4.82
N LYS A 66 13.80 -1.84 5.34
CA LYS A 66 14.21 -1.67 6.75
C LYS A 66 13.17 -2.22 7.72
N LEU A 67 11.88 -2.05 7.42
CA LEU A 67 10.81 -2.63 8.24
C LEU A 67 10.83 -4.16 8.20
N ALA A 68 11.10 -4.76 7.04
CA ALA A 68 11.26 -6.21 6.92
C ALA A 68 12.45 -6.75 7.73
N GLU A 69 13.59 -6.05 7.70
CA GLU A 69 14.78 -6.40 8.51
C GLU A 69 14.51 -6.30 10.02
N GLN A 70 13.71 -5.32 10.44
CA GLN A 70 13.34 -5.10 11.85
C GLN A 70 12.25 -6.06 12.36
N HIS A 71 11.46 -6.65 11.45
CA HIS A 71 10.34 -7.54 11.76
C HIS A 71 10.50 -8.88 11.01
N PRO A 72 11.55 -9.67 11.31
CA PRO A 72 11.86 -10.90 10.56
C PRO A 72 10.80 -12.00 10.70
N ASP A 73 9.91 -11.89 11.70
CA ASP A 73 8.78 -12.78 11.95
C ASP A 73 7.51 -12.37 11.18
N ARG A 74 7.55 -11.26 10.43
CA ARG A 74 6.40 -10.70 9.73
C ARG A 74 6.63 -10.66 8.23
N GLU A 75 5.58 -10.96 7.47
CA GLU A 75 5.56 -10.71 6.04
C GLU A 75 5.30 -9.23 5.78
N VAL A 76 6.28 -8.57 5.15
CA VAL A 76 6.21 -7.15 4.78
C VAL A 76 6.00 -7.05 3.27
N VAL A 77 4.93 -6.37 2.86
CA VAL A 77 4.57 -6.20 1.45
C VAL A 77 4.61 -4.72 1.10
N PHE A 78 5.43 -4.35 0.12
CA PHE A 78 5.44 -2.99 -0.40
C PHE A 78 4.51 -2.87 -1.61
N PHE A 79 3.43 -2.09 -1.46
CA PHE A 79 2.52 -1.74 -2.53
C PHE A 79 3.10 -0.58 -3.35
N ALA A 80 4.00 -0.93 -4.27
CA ALA A 80 4.64 0.02 -5.15
C ALA A 80 3.64 0.63 -6.14
N ILE A 81 3.63 1.96 -6.21
CA ILE A 81 2.94 2.71 -7.26
C ILE A 81 3.93 3.67 -7.91
N GLY A 82 3.80 3.88 -9.22
CA GLY A 82 4.75 4.69 -9.96
C GLY A 82 4.62 4.47 -11.47
N PHE A 83 5.20 5.40 -12.22
CA PHE A 83 5.49 5.24 -13.65
C PHE A 83 6.95 4.84 -13.83
N GLU A 84 7.48 4.86 -15.06
CA GLU A 84 8.82 4.37 -15.41
C GLU A 84 9.96 4.98 -14.57
N THR A 85 9.76 6.16 -13.96
CA THR A 85 10.75 6.86 -13.13
C THR A 85 10.73 6.50 -11.64
N THR A 86 9.81 5.64 -11.22
CA THR A 86 9.84 5.00 -9.90
C THR A 86 9.84 3.48 -10.13
N PRO A 87 10.96 2.90 -10.60
CA PRO A 87 11.07 1.46 -10.68
C PRO A 87 10.80 0.86 -9.29
N PRO A 88 9.92 -0.16 -9.20
CA PRO A 88 9.62 -0.84 -7.93
C PRO A 88 10.85 -1.53 -7.33
#